data_AF-A0A524Q7K8-F1
#
_entry.id   AF-A0A524Q7K8-F1
#
_cell.length_a   1.000
_cell.length_b   1.000
_cell.length_c   1.000
_cell.angle_alpha   90.00
_cell.angle_beta   90.00
_cell.angle_gamma   90.00
#
_symmetry.space_group_name_H-M   'P 1'
#
loop_
_entity.id
_entity.type
_entity.pdbx_description
1 polymer ?
#
loop_
_entity_poly.entity_id
_entity_poly.type
_entity_poly.pdbx_seq_one_letter_code
_entity_poly.pdbx_strand_id
1 'polypeptide(L)'
;MERTLKIGQYVKVVDEVGCTHDGLVTNQWGTEKVEAGKPGPTINVLYVVDDPAKRDPYGNQIERLSSTSHKLNSSAPGRYWYFPDETF
;
A
#
# COMPACT_ATOMS: atom_id res chain seq x y z
N MET A 1 9.10 9.01 15.40
CA MET A 1 9.93 9.41 14.24
C MET A 1 8.99 9.94 13.17
N GLU A 2 9.26 11.11 12.63
CA GLU A 2 8.48 11.69 11.51
C GLU A 2 9.10 11.21 10.20
N ARG A 3 8.27 10.73 9.27
CA ARG A 3 8.71 10.23 7.96
C ARG A 3 7.92 10.92 6.87
N THR A 4 8.50 10.98 5.68
CA THR A 4 7.82 11.55 4.51
C THR A 4 7.53 10.43 3.53
N LEU A 5 6.25 10.19 3.26
CA LEU A 5 5.82 9.32 2.17
C LEU A 5 5.96 10.06 0.84
N LYS A 6 6.39 9.35 -0.20
CA LYS A 6 6.60 9.91 -1.54
C LYS A 6 6.05 8.97 -2.60
N ILE A 7 5.67 9.52 -3.75
CA ILE A 7 5.43 8.72 -4.95
C ILE A 7 6.74 8.03 -5.35
N GLY A 8 6.66 6.76 -5.74
CA GLY A 8 7.80 5.88 -5.99
C GLY A 8 8.38 5.22 -4.73
N GLN A 9 7.86 5.53 -3.55
CA GLN A 9 8.29 4.90 -2.30
C GLN A 9 7.82 3.44 -2.25
N TYR A 10 8.64 2.59 -1.64
CA TYR A 10 8.29 1.22 -1.28
C TYR A 10 7.49 1.18 0.02
N VAL A 11 6.38 0.44 0.01
CA VAL A 11 5.51 0.16 1.16
C VAL A 11 5.07 -1.31 1.17
N LYS A 12 4.56 -1.78 2.31
CA LYS A 12 3.77 -3.02 2.34
C LYS A 12 2.30 -2.70 2.14
N VAL A 13 1.60 -3.54 1.39
CA VAL A 13 0.15 -3.46 1.22
C VAL A 13 -0.50 -4.79 1.54
N VAL A 14 -1.66 -4.75 2.20
CA VAL A 14 -2.52 -5.91 2.41
C VAL A 14 -3.74 -5.76 1.52
N ASP A 15 -4.02 -6.76 0.70
CA ASP A 15 -5.18 -6.78 -0.20
C ASP A 15 -6.49 -7.17 0.53
N GLU A 16 -7.59 -7.28 -0.20
CA GLU A 16 -8.89 -7.67 0.34
C GLU A 16 -8.96 -9.12 0.87
N VAL A 17 -8.02 -9.99 0.49
CA VAL A 17 -7.97 -11.38 0.98
C VAL A 17 -6.96 -11.55 2.13
N GLY A 18 -6.32 -10.47 2.56
CA GLY A 18 -5.35 -10.48 3.66
C GLY A 18 -3.93 -10.87 3.22
N CYS A 19 -3.66 -10.99 1.93
CA CYS A 19 -2.32 -11.26 1.41
C CYS A 19 -1.49 -9.98 1.44
N THR A 20 -0.24 -10.11 1.87
CA THR A 20 0.70 -8.99 1.95
C THR A 20 1.58 -8.95 0.72
N HIS A 21 1.73 -7.77 0.12
CA HIS A 21 2.51 -7.55 -1.09
C HIS A 21 3.50 -6.39 -0.93
N ASP A 22 4.54 -6.41 -1.77
CA ASP A 22 5.44 -5.28 -1.96
C ASP A 22 4.82 -4.28 -2.93
N GLY A 23 4.54 -3.08 -2.43
CA GLY A 23 3.84 -2.04 -3.15
C GLY A 23 4.75 -0.86 -3.51
N LEU A 24 4.59 -0.35 -4.73
CA LEU A 24 5.12 0.93 -5.19
C LEU A 24 4.02 1.99 -5.10
N VAL A 25 4.26 3.06 -4.34
CA VAL A 25 3.35 4.20 -4.29
C VAL A 25 3.29 4.89 -5.66
N THR A 26 2.10 5.02 -6.23
CA THR A 26 1.90 5.65 -7.54
C THR A 26 1.17 6.99 -7.44
N ASN A 27 0.39 7.19 -6.38
CA ASN A 27 -0.25 8.46 -6.07
C ASN A 27 -0.45 8.60 -4.56
N GLN A 28 -0.61 9.84 -4.10
CA GLN A 28 -0.83 10.15 -2.70
C GLN A 28 -1.81 11.34 -2.55
N TRP A 29 -2.70 11.25 -1.56
CA TRP A 29 -3.60 12.34 -1.17
C TRP A 29 -3.41 12.72 0.29
N GLY A 30 -3.36 14.02 0.55
CA GLY A 30 -3.17 14.57 1.90
C GLY A 30 -1.69 14.80 2.23
N THR A 31 -1.40 14.95 3.52
CA THR A 31 -0.06 15.30 4.03
C THR A 31 0.95 14.18 3.79
N GLU A 32 2.15 14.54 3.31
CA GLU A 32 3.28 13.62 3.11
C GLU A 32 3.91 13.15 4.41
N LYS A 33 3.78 13.95 5.47
CA LYS A 33 4.35 13.66 6.79
C LYS A 33 3.52 12.59 7.51
N VAL A 34 4.16 11.46 7.78
CA VAL A 34 3.63 10.38 8.60
C VAL A 34 4.32 10.43 9.95
N GLU A 35 3.52 10.67 10.99
CA GLU A 35 3.99 10.69 12.36
C GLU A 35 3.72 9.34 13.03
N ALA A 36 4.64 8.89 13.87
CA ALA A 36 4.44 7.67 14.65
C ALA A 36 3.14 7.73 15.47
N GLY A 37 2.30 6.69 15.36
CA GLY A 37 1.02 6.60 16.07
C GLY A 37 -0.12 7.40 15.44
N LYS A 38 0.09 8.06 14.30
CA LYS A 38 -0.98 8.73 13.52
C LYS A 38 -1.16 8.05 12.17
N PRO A 39 -2.39 8.05 11.62
CA PRO A 39 -2.62 7.52 10.29
C PRO A 39 -1.86 8.32 9.23
N GLY A 40 -1.18 7.61 8.33
CA GLY A 40 -0.61 8.20 7.12
C GLY A 40 -1.67 8.57 6.08
N PRO A 41 -1.26 9.21 4.97
CA PRO A 41 -2.15 9.59 3.89
C PRO A 41 -2.80 8.39 3.18
N THR A 42 -3.83 8.68 2.40
CA THR A 42 -4.40 7.71 1.45
C THR A 42 -3.52 7.66 0.20
N ILE A 43 -3.31 6.46 -0.36
CA ILE A 43 -2.43 6.28 -1.52
C ILE A 43 -3.03 5.36 -2.60
N ASN A 44 -2.45 5.43 -3.79
CA ASN A 44 -2.53 4.35 -4.77
C ASN A 44 -1.24 3.55 -4.78
N VAL A 45 -1.35 2.25 -4.94
CA VAL A 45 -0.19 1.35 -5.03
C VAL A 45 -0.30 0.42 -6.21
N LEU A 46 0.85 0.14 -6.82
CA LEU A 46 1.05 -0.95 -7.78
C LEU A 46 1.86 -2.04 -7.09
N TYR A 47 1.48 -3.30 -7.27
CA TYR A 47 2.17 -4.44 -6.71
C TYR A 47 2.17 -5.62 -7.69
N VAL A 48 3.12 -6.54 -7.51
CA VAL A 48 3.19 -7.78 -8.29
C VAL A 48 2.39 -8.85 -7.58
N VAL A 49 1.60 -9.61 -8.33
CA VAL A 49 0.81 -10.72 -7.81
C VAL A 49 1.50 -12.04 -8.14
N ASP A 50 1.63 -12.90 -7.14
CA ASP A 50 2.32 -14.19 -7.31
C ASP A 50 1.47 -15.25 -8.06
N ASP A 51 0.16 -15.01 -8.21
CA ASP A 51 -0.74 -15.92 -8.92
C ASP A 51 -0.44 -15.92 -10.43
N PRO A 52 0.05 -17.05 -11.00
CA PRO A 52 0.37 -17.17 -12.43
C PRO A 52 -0.84 -17.02 -13.35
N ALA A 53 -2.06 -17.20 -12.83
CA ALA A 53 -3.30 -17.03 -13.59
C ALA A 53 -3.72 -15.56 -13.72
N LYS A 54 -3.21 -14.67 -12.85
CA LYS A 54 -3.53 -13.24 -12.85
C LYS A 54 -2.53 -12.46 -13.70
N ARG A 55 -2.76 -12.45 -15.01
CA ARG A 55 -1.97 -11.68 -15.98
C ARG A 55 -2.81 -10.61 -16.65
N ASP A 56 -2.20 -9.46 -16.91
CA ASP A 56 -2.75 -8.46 -17.81
C ASP A 56 -2.66 -8.95 -19.28
N PRO A 57 -3.29 -8.26 -20.24
CA PRO A 57 -3.23 -8.63 -21.66
C PRO A 57 -1.81 -8.65 -22.27
N TYR A 58 -0.82 -8.08 -21.58
CA TYR A 58 0.59 -8.06 -21.98
C TYR A 58 1.42 -9.13 -21.27
N GLY A 59 0.79 -9.96 -20.42
CA GLY A 59 1.43 -11.04 -19.70
C GLY A 59 2.06 -10.63 -18.36
N ASN A 60 1.92 -9.38 -17.92
CA ASN A 60 2.45 -8.94 -16.63
C ASN A 60 1.54 -9.35 -15.48
N GLN A 61 2.11 -9.66 -14.32
CA GLN A 61 1.36 -9.98 -13.10
C GLN A 61 1.31 -8.76 -12.18
N ILE A 62 0.83 -7.63 -12.70
CA ILE A 62 0.70 -6.39 -11.92
C ILE A 62 -0.75 -6.13 -11.56
N GLU A 63 -0.97 -5.73 -10.31
CA GLU A 63 -2.26 -5.23 -9.84
C GLU A 63 -2.12 -3.85 -9.19
N ARG A 64 -3.26 -3.20 -8.99
CA ARG A 64 -3.33 -1.84 -8.45
C ARG A 64 -4.42 -1.77 -7.39
N LEU A 65 -4.11 -1.16 -6.26
CA LEU A 65 -5.13 -0.74 -5.31
C LEU A 65 -5.24 0.78 -5.33
N SER A 66 -6.48 1.26 -5.47
CA SER A 66 -6.81 2.67 -5.39
C SER A 66 -7.36 3.04 -4.01
N SER A 67 -7.09 4.27 -3.57
CA SER A 67 -7.62 4.82 -2.31
C SER A 67 -7.30 3.94 -1.09
N THR A 68 -6.09 3.38 -1.06
CA THR A 68 -5.61 2.50 0.01
C THR A 68 -5.30 3.34 1.24
N SER A 69 -5.97 3.04 2.35
CA SER A 69 -5.80 3.76 3.61
C SER A 69 -4.62 3.23 4.41
N HIS A 70 -4.01 4.07 5.24
CA HIS A 70 -2.99 3.60 6.17
C HIS A 70 -3.60 2.61 7.19
N LYS A 71 -2.81 1.65 7.68
CA LYS A 71 -3.28 0.62 8.64
C LYS A 71 -4.02 1.19 9.85
N LEU A 72 -3.54 2.33 10.39
CA LEU A 72 -4.15 2.99 11.56
C LEU A 72 -5.49 3.67 11.27
N ASN A 73 -5.90 3.79 10.00
CA ASN A 73 -7.17 4.38 9.60
C ASN A 73 -8.19 3.32 9.13
N SER A 74 -7.79 2.06 8.98
CA SER A 74 -8.69 0.97 8.57
C SER A 74 -9.14 0.17 9.79
N SER A 75 -10.45 0.06 9.98
CA SER A 75 -11.07 -0.85 10.95
C SER A 75 -11.45 -2.20 10.32
N ALA A 76 -11.41 -2.31 8.99
CA ALA A 76 -11.73 -3.52 8.26
C ALA A 76 -10.45 -4.32 7.94
N PRO A 77 -10.50 -5.66 8.01
CA PRO A 77 -9.39 -6.48 7.56
C PRO A 77 -9.20 -6.31 6.04
N GLY A 78 -7.97 -5.98 5.65
CA GLY A 78 -7.56 -5.84 4.25
C GLY A 78 -7.64 -4.41 3.69
N ARG A 79 -7.07 -4.23 2.49
CA ARG A 79 -6.97 -2.95 1.76
C ARG A 79 -6.34 -1.81 2.54
N TYR A 80 -5.19 -2.06 3.15
CA TYR A 80 -4.42 -1.03 3.83
C TYR A 80 -2.92 -1.12 3.53
N TRP A 81 -2.21 -0.03 3.79
CA TRP A 81 -0.76 0.03 3.64
C TRP A 81 -0.08 0.38 4.97
N TYR A 82 1.20 0.01 5.08
CA TYR A 82 2.07 0.35 6.21
C TYR A 82 3.54 0.38 5.76
N PHE A 83 4.39 1.06 6.53
CA PHE A 83 5.83 1.01 6.23
C PHE A 83 6.42 -0.37 6.60
N PRO A 84 7.38 -0.92 5.84
CA PRO A 84 7.91 -2.26 6.08
C PRO A 84 8.49 -2.52 7.48
N ASP A 85 8.96 -1.46 8.13
CA ASP A 85 9.56 -1.47 9.47
C ASP A 85 8.59 -1.00 10.57
N GLU A 86 7.32 -0.74 10.24
CA GLU A 86 6.30 -0.54 11.26
C GLU A 86 5.90 -1.87 11.88
N THR A 87 6.21 -2.05 13.16
CA THR A 87 5.73 -3.19 13.95
C THR A 87 4.23 -3.04 14.29
N PHE A 88 3.63 -4.17 14.64
CA PHE A 88 2.30 -4.25 15.25
C PHE A 88 2.33 -3.82 16.71
#